data_AF-A0A451ALC7-F1
#
_entry.id   AF-A0A451ALC7-F1
#
_cell.length_a   1.000
_cell.length_b   1.000
_cell.length_c   1.000
_cell.angle_alpha   90.00
_cell.angle_beta   90.00
_cell.angle_gamma   90.00
#
_symmetry.space_group_name_H-M   'P 1'
#
loop_
_entity.id
_entity.type
_entity.pdbx_description
1 polymer ?
#
loop_
_entity_poly.entity_id
_entity_poly.type
_entity_poly.pdbx_seq_one_letter_code
_entity_poly.pdbx_strand_id
1 'polypeptide(L)'
;MSLWHYISKTWAKKGWKRWLSWAVRSRLEPIKKVARMIKKHLWGILNAVLLKVTNGPAEGINSRIKMVKVRSRGFRSKQRFATAIYFHLGGLDLYP
;
A
#
# COMPACT_ATOMS: atom_id res chain seq x y z
N MET A 1 11.06 11.45 16.48
CA MET A 1 10.69 10.04 16.77
C MET A 1 10.08 9.43 15.52
N SER A 2 10.74 8.46 14.90
CA SER A 2 10.22 7.83 13.69
C SER A 2 9.21 6.73 14.05
N LEU A 3 8.03 6.76 13.43
CA LEU A 3 6.95 5.77 13.66
C LEU A 3 7.27 4.38 13.08
N TRP A 4 8.27 4.30 12.20
CA TRP A 4 8.58 3.13 11.38
C TRP A 4 9.82 2.35 11.81
N HIS A 5 10.66 2.92 12.67
CA HIS A 5 11.96 2.34 13.05
C HIS A 5 11.96 1.74 14.47
N TYR A 6 10.82 1.18 14.89
CA TYR A 6 10.72 0.53 16.20
C TYR A 6 11.17 -0.92 16.12
N ILE A 7 12.00 -1.34 17.08
CA ILE A 7 12.41 -2.74 17.25
C ILE A 7 11.36 -3.52 18.09
N SER A 8 10.69 -2.84 19.04
CA SER A 8 9.74 -3.46 19.96
C SER A 8 8.29 -3.14 19.61
N LYS A 9 7.44 -4.17 19.58
CA LYS A 9 6.00 -4.07 19.27
C LYS A 9 5.25 -3.16 20.24
N THR A 10 5.61 -3.20 21.53
CA THR A 10 4.96 -2.40 22.57
C THR A 10 5.26 -0.91 22.38
N TRP A 11 6.53 -0.58 22.11
CA TRP A 11 6.96 0.79 21.81
C TRP A 11 6.37 1.32 20.50
N ALA A 12 6.33 0.48 19.46
CA ALA A 12 5.66 0.82 18.20
C ALA A 12 4.19 1.15 18.44
N LYS A 13 3.46 0.27 19.14
CA LYS A 13 2.03 0.47 19.48
C LYS A 13 1.82 1.76 20.28
N LYS A 14 2.71 2.06 21.24
CA LYS A 14 2.64 3.29 22.05
C LYS A 14 2.87 4.53 21.18
N GLY A 15 3.87 4.52 20.31
CA GLY A 15 4.17 5.60 19.36
C GLY A 15 2.99 5.88 18.41
N TRP A 16 2.46 4.83 17.77
CA TRP A 16 1.31 4.93 16.89
C TRP A 16 0.04 5.40 17.59
N LYS A 17 -0.24 4.92 18.82
CA LYS A 17 -1.38 5.41 19.62
C LYS A 17 -1.24 6.90 19.97
N ARG A 18 -0.02 7.36 20.32
CA ARG A 18 0.25 8.77 20.60
C ARG A 18 -0.01 9.63 19.38
N TRP A 19 0.49 9.21 18.22
CA TRP A 19 0.26 9.92 16.96
C TRP A 19 -1.22 9.93 16.56
N LEU A 20 -1.92 8.79 16.64
CA LEU A 20 -3.36 8.71 16.37
C LEU A 20 -4.18 9.65 17.26
N SER A 21 -3.83 9.73 18.54
CA SER A 21 -4.50 10.63 19.49
C SER A 21 -4.31 12.10 19.10
N TRP A 22 -3.11 12.48 18.67
CA TRP A 22 -2.84 13.82 18.14
C TRP A 22 -3.60 14.08 16.83
N ALA A 23 -3.56 13.13 15.89
CA ALA A 23 -4.14 13.27 14.57
C ALA A 23 -5.68 13.44 14.60
N VAL A 24 -6.36 12.73 15.51
CA VAL A 24 -7.81 12.86 15.70
C VAL A 24 -8.19 14.22 16.30
N ARG A 25 -7.34 14.79 17.15
CA ARG A 25 -7.53 16.14 17.72
C ARG A 25 -7.13 17.27 16.78
N SER A 26 -6.50 16.96 15.64
CA SER A 26 -6.18 17.99 14.65
C SER A 26 -7.48 18.62 14.13
N ARG A 27 -7.47 19.91 13.83
CA ARG A 27 -8.63 20.61 13.23
C ARG A 27 -8.80 20.32 11.73
N LEU A 28 -7.97 19.45 11.16
CA LEU A 28 -7.95 19.13 9.74
C LEU A 28 -8.69 17.81 9.49
N GLU A 29 -9.85 17.89 8.83
CA GLU A 29 -10.61 16.70 8.42
C GLU A 29 -9.82 15.70 7.57
N PRO A 30 -8.94 16.12 6.63
CA PRO A 30 -8.09 15.18 5.90
C PRO A 30 -7.21 14.33 6.83
N ILE A 31 -6.64 14.93 7.88
CA ILE A 31 -5.81 14.23 8.86
C ILE A 31 -6.66 13.27 9.69
N LYS A 32 -7.86 13.68 10.13
CA LYS A 32 -8.77 12.80 10.87
C LYS A 32 -9.17 11.58 10.04
N LYS A 33 -9.43 11.76 8.74
CA LYS A 33 -9.75 10.65 7.81
C LYS A 33 -8.59 9.66 7.72
N VAL A 34 -7.36 10.16 7.57
CA VAL A 34 -6.15 9.32 7.57
C VAL A 34 -5.98 8.60 8.90
N ALA A 35 -6.19 9.29 10.02
CA ALA A 35 -6.10 8.69 11.36
C ALA A 35 -7.12 7.55 11.56
N ARG A 36 -8.37 7.73 11.09
CA ARG A 36 -9.41 6.68 11.12
C ARG A 36 -8.99 5.45 10.31
N MET A 37 -8.46 5.66 9.11
CA MET A 37 -7.94 4.58 8.26
C MET A 37 -6.77 3.84 8.93
N ILE A 38 -5.77 4.58 9.43
CA ILE A 38 -4.61 4.00 10.13
C ILE A 38 -5.06 3.22 11.37
N LYS A 39 -6.02 3.74 12.14
CA LYS A 39 -6.57 3.04 13.31
C LYS A 39 -7.20 1.70 12.92
N LYS A 40 -7.93 1.64 11.80
CA LYS A 40 -8.54 0.40 11.27
C LYS A 40 -7.48 -0.63 10.87
N HIS A 41 -6.36 -0.19 10.31
CA HIS A 41 -5.28 -1.07 9.82
C HIS A 41 -4.06 -1.16 10.75
N LEU A 42 -4.16 -0.66 11.98
CA LEU A 42 -3.03 -0.49 12.89
C LEU A 42 -2.31 -1.82 13.17
N TRP A 43 -3.04 -2.93 13.25
CA TRP A 43 -2.44 -4.25 13.43
C TRP A 43 -1.46 -4.61 12.31
N GLY A 44 -1.86 -4.42 11.05
CA GLY A 44 -1.01 -4.70 9.89
C GLY A 44 0.19 -3.76 9.80
N ILE A 45 -0.03 -2.47 10.12
CA ILE A 45 1.04 -1.46 10.17
C ILE A 45 2.10 -1.84 11.21
N LEU A 46 1.68 -2.25 12.42
CA LEU A 46 2.62 -2.67 13.47
C LEU A 46 3.40 -3.92 13.07
N ASN A 47 2.77 -4.89 12.38
CA ASN A 47 3.47 -6.06 11.89
C ASN A 47 4.46 -5.70 10.78
N ALA A 48 4.09 -4.81 9.85
CA ALA A 48 5.00 -4.34 8.80
C ALA A 48 6.24 -3.65 9.37
N VAL A 49 6.07 -2.81 10.41
CA VAL A 49 7.17 -2.17 11.13
C VAL A 49 8.14 -3.21 11.72
N LEU A 50 7.61 -4.24 12.39
CA LEU A 50 8.43 -5.24 13.09
C LEU A 50 9.12 -6.20 12.13
N LEU A 51 8.40 -6.64 11.11
CA LEU A 51 8.92 -7.54 10.08
C LEU A 51 9.79 -6.79 9.05
N LYS A 52 9.92 -5.47 9.18
CA LYS A 52 10.63 -4.58 8.24
C LYS A 52 10.18 -4.79 6.80
N VAL A 53 8.89 -5.07 6.61
CA VAL A 53 8.30 -5.33 5.30
C VAL A 53 8.13 -4.00 4.57
N THR A 54 8.58 -3.97 3.32
CA THR A 54 8.45 -2.81 2.44
C THR A 54 7.37 -3.05 1.39
N ASN A 55 6.72 -1.98 0.94
CA ASN A 55 5.75 -2.04 -0.15
C ASN A 55 6.42 -2.08 -1.54
N GLY A 56 7.75 -2.10 -1.59
CA GLY A 56 8.54 -1.98 -2.82
C GLY A 56 8.20 -3.02 -3.89
N PRO A 57 8.11 -4.33 -3.57
CA PRO A 57 7.72 -5.33 -4.55
C PRO A 57 6.33 -5.09 -5.17
N ALA A 58 5.35 -4.74 -4.32
CA ALA A 58 3.99 -4.44 -4.78
C ALA A 58 3.95 -3.17 -5.65
N GLU A 59 4.72 -2.14 -5.29
CA GLU A 59 4.89 -0.91 -6.08
C GLU A 59 5.59 -1.18 -7.42
N GLY A 60 6.57 -2.08 -7.45
CA GLY A 60 7.23 -2.53 -8.67
C GLY A 60 6.24 -3.18 -9.65
N ILE A 61 5.40 -4.09 -9.14
CA ILE A 61 4.33 -4.71 -9.94
C ILE A 61 3.35 -3.64 -10.43
N ASN A 62 2.88 -2.75 -9.55
CA ASN A 62 1.96 -1.69 -9.92
C ASN A 62 2.54 -0.75 -11.00
N SER A 63 3.85 -0.49 -10.95
CA SER A 63 4.54 0.34 -11.95
C SER A 63 4.62 -0.36 -13.31
N ARG A 64 4.89 -1.68 -13.32
CA ARG A 64 4.84 -2.49 -14.54
C ARG A 64 3.43 -2.53 -15.14
N ILE A 65 2.39 -2.69 -14.32
CA ILE A 65 0.98 -2.63 -14.77
C ILE A 65 0.65 -1.26 -15.39
N LYS A 66 1.06 -0.16 -14.75
CA LYS A 66 0.90 1.20 -15.31
C LYS A 66 1.61 1.32 -16.66
N MET A 67 2.81 0.77 -16.78
CA MET A 67 3.58 0.77 -18.03
C MET A 67 2.86 0.04 -19.16
N VAL A 68 2.25 -1.13 -18.90
CA VAL A 68 1.42 -1.85 -19.88
C VAL A 68 0.29 -0.95 -20.38
N LYS A 69 -0.41 -0.26 -19.47
CA LYS A 69 -1.49 0.67 -19.84
C LYS A 69 -0.98 1.84 -20.71
N VAL A 70 0.14 2.44 -20.34
CA VAL A 70 0.74 3.58 -21.06
C VAL A 70 1.20 3.17 -22.46
N ARG A 71 1.90 2.04 -22.59
CA ARG A 71 2.37 1.52 -23.88
C ARG A 71 1.23 1.25 -24.86
N SER A 72 0.09 0.76 -24.37
CA SER A 72 -1.10 0.52 -25.20
C SER A 72 -1.96 1.77 -25.45
N ARG A 73 -1.57 2.94 -24.91
CA ARG A 73 -2.37 4.18 -24.95
C ARG A 73 -3.78 4.02 -24.36
N GLY A 74 -3.91 3.14 -23.36
CA GLY A 74 -5.17 2.80 -22.72
C GLY A 74 -5.88 1.59 -23.34
N PHE A 75 -6.89 1.08 -22.63
CA PHE A 75 -7.68 -0.07 -23.04
C PHE A 75 -9.17 0.30 -23.00
N ARG A 76 -9.90 -0.09 -24.06
CA ARG A 76 -11.36 0.14 -24.14
C ARG A 76 -12.16 -0.86 -23.29
N SER A 77 -11.61 -2.05 -23.05
CA SER A 77 -12.24 -3.10 -22.23
C SER A 77 -11.35 -3.48 -21.05
N LYS A 78 -11.95 -3.61 -19.86
CA LYS A 78 -11.28 -4.06 -18.64
C LYS A 78 -10.75 -5.49 -18.78
N GLN A 79 -11.49 -6.36 -19.48
CA GLN A 79 -11.06 -7.74 -19.72
C GLN A 79 -9.77 -7.78 -20.54
N ARG A 80 -9.68 -6.99 -21.62
CA ARG A 80 -8.47 -6.89 -22.44
C ARG A 80 -7.27 -6.37 -21.64
N PHE A 81 -7.50 -5.43 -20.72
CA PHE A 81 -6.44 -4.95 -19.84
C PHE A 81 -5.97 -6.05 -18.87
N ALA A 82 -6.90 -6.80 -18.28
CA ALA A 82 -6.57 -7.94 -17.42
C ALA A 82 -5.77 -9.01 -18.18
N THR A 83 -6.22 -9.42 -19.37
CA THR A 83 -5.47 -10.36 -20.23
C THR A 83 -4.07 -9.85 -20.54
N ALA A 84 -3.91 -8.56 -20.88
CA ALA A 84 -2.59 -7.99 -21.12
C ALA A 84 -1.70 -8.00 -19.87
N ILE A 85 -2.26 -7.77 -18.68
CA ILE A 85 -1.52 -7.90 -17.41
C ILE A 85 -1.06 -9.35 -17.22
N TYR A 86 -1.95 -10.34 -17.39
CA TYR A 86 -1.60 -11.75 -17.24
C TYR A 86 -0.56 -12.20 -18.27
N PHE A 87 -0.66 -11.72 -19.51
CA PHE A 87 0.32 -11.98 -20.56
C PHE A 87 1.72 -11.46 -20.20
N HIS A 88 1.83 -10.22 -19.73
CA HIS A 88 3.15 -9.61 -19.46
C HIS A 88 3.74 -9.95 -18.08
N LEU A 89 2.88 -10.23 -17.09
CA LEU A 89 3.27 -10.34 -15.67
C LEU A 89 2.87 -11.68 -15.03
N GLY A 90 1.94 -12.42 -15.62
CA GLY A 90 1.35 -13.65 -15.07
C GLY A 90 1.77 -14.94 -15.76
N GLY A 91 2.69 -14.87 -16.74
CA GLY A 91 3.17 -16.05 -17.46
C GLY A 91 2.12 -16.70 -18.36
N LEU A 92 1.12 -15.95 -18.79
CA LEU A 92 0.09 -16.45 -19.70
C LEU A 92 0.68 -16.56 -21.10
N ASP A 93 0.73 -17.78 -21.64
CA ASP A 93 1.31 -18.05 -22.95
C ASP A 93 0.39 -17.57 -24.08
N LEU A 94 0.99 -17.04 -25.17
CA LEU A 94 0.20 -16.56 -26.32
C LEU A 94 -0.33 -17.71 -27.18
N TYR A 95 0.32 -18.87 -27.08
CA TYR A 95 0.05 -20.07 -27.86
C TYR A 95 -0.16 -21.25 -26.90
N PRO A 96 -1.17 -22.10 -27.12
CA PRO A 96 -1.36 -23.33 -26.35
C PRO A 96 -0.22 -24.34 -26.57
#